data_AF-A0A267AR62-F1
#
_entry.id   AF-A0A267AR62-F1
#
_cell.length_a   1.000
_cell.length_b   1.000
_cell.length_c   1.000
_cell.angle_alpha   90.00
_cell.angle_beta   90.00
_cell.angle_gamma   90.00
#
_symmetry.space_group_name_H-M   'P 1'
#
loop_
_entity.id
_entity.type
_entity.pdbx_description
1 polymer ?
#
loop_
_entity_poly.entity_id
_entity_poly.type
_entity_poly.pdbx_seq_one_letter_code
_entity_poly.pdbx_strand_id
1 'polypeptide(L)'
;MNIPDNVFENPYQEGQYLHFTMNVPTTVNHLIATLQVYRTFVISEDLDMVVSELAENGENYEATDLADIFSIHDVLANFFGHYGDLDIESVWDGYVNDFTTKIAQAGIKDAGMVIFKSYCFHAFKAKSIQEEWGDAVNI
;
A
#
# COMPACT_ATOMS: atom_id res chain seq x y z
N MET A 1 10.84 29.14 3.36
CA MET A 1 11.10 28.35 2.13
C MET A 1 9.75 27.80 1.68
N ASN A 2 9.36 27.99 0.42
CA ASN A 2 8.11 27.40 -0.10
C ASN A 2 8.41 25.97 -0.54
N ILE A 3 7.94 25.00 0.23
CA ILE A 3 8.05 23.57 -0.09
C ILE A 3 6.94 23.24 -1.11
N PRO A 4 7.24 22.54 -2.23
CA PRO A 4 6.22 22.12 -3.19
C PRO A 4 5.16 21.22 -2.54
N ASP A 5 3.92 21.27 -3.06
CA ASP A 5 2.78 20.52 -2.49
C ASP A 5 2.96 18.99 -2.46
N ASN A 6 3.90 18.46 -3.25
CA ASN A 6 4.22 17.04 -3.32
C ASN A 6 5.55 16.68 -2.66
N VAL A 7 6.13 17.60 -1.87
CA VAL A 7 7.28 17.31 -1.02
C VAL A 7 6.79 17.25 0.42
N PHE A 8 7.03 16.12 1.06
CA PHE A 8 6.57 15.84 2.41
C PHE A 8 7.75 15.52 3.31
N GLU A 9 7.68 15.96 4.56
CA GLU A 9 8.64 15.52 5.58
C GLU A 9 8.35 14.05 5.96
N ASN A 10 9.39 13.22 6.04
CA ASN A 10 9.27 11.85 6.52
C ASN A 10 8.88 11.89 8.01
N PRO A 11 7.70 11.38 8.39
CA PRO A 11 7.26 11.41 9.79
C PRO A 11 8.09 10.52 10.72
N TYR A 12 8.96 9.65 10.18
CA TYR A 12 9.81 8.73 10.94
C TYR A 12 11.29 9.15 10.94
N GLN A 13 11.67 10.22 10.24
CA GLN A 13 13.05 10.71 10.20
C GLN A 13 13.06 12.24 10.04
N GLU A 14 13.27 12.96 11.14
CA GLU A 14 13.29 14.42 11.18
C GLU A 14 14.29 15.03 10.19
N GLY A 15 13.90 16.11 9.51
CA GLY A 15 14.75 16.80 8.54
C GLY A 15 14.93 16.08 7.20
N GLN A 16 14.32 14.90 7.01
CA GLN A 16 14.28 14.22 5.72
C GLN A 16 13.01 14.62 4.95
N TYR A 17 13.18 15.30 3.81
CA TYR A 17 12.09 15.66 2.90
C TYR A 17 12.12 14.78 1.66
N LEU A 18 10.97 14.20 1.31
CA LEU A 18 10.82 13.27 0.20
C LEU A 18 9.86 13.84 -0.83
N HIS A 19 10.21 13.69 -2.11
CA HIS A 19 9.36 14.08 -3.22
C HIS A 19 8.47 12.90 -3.62
N PHE A 20 7.15 13.07 -3.51
CA PHE A 20 6.16 12.07 -3.89
C PHE A 20 5.79 12.24 -5.37
N THR A 21 6.26 11.31 -6.21
CA THR A 21 6.12 11.33 -7.67
C THR A 21 4.88 10.59 -8.20
N MET A 22 4.13 9.92 -7.32
CA MET A 22 2.99 9.10 -7.71
C MET A 22 1.82 9.96 -8.23
N ASN A 23 1.17 9.50 -9.31
CA ASN A 23 -0.09 10.07 -9.76
C ASN A 23 -1.24 9.56 -8.88
N VAL A 24 -1.48 10.27 -7.78
CA VAL A 24 -2.45 9.86 -6.73
C VAL A 24 -3.86 9.60 -7.29
N PRO A 25 -4.47 10.47 -8.11
CA PRO A 25 -5.78 10.17 -8.69
C PRO A 25 -5.85 8.83 -9.44
N THR A 26 -4.88 8.56 -10.30
CA THR A 26 -4.83 7.31 -11.06
C THR A 26 -4.60 6.12 -10.13
N THR A 27 -3.65 6.21 -9.21
CA THR A 27 -3.35 5.12 -8.28
C THR A 27 -4.54 4.79 -7.38
N VAL A 28 -5.21 5.80 -6.80
CA VAL A 28 -6.38 5.58 -5.93
C VAL A 28 -7.50 4.87 -6.69
N ASN A 29 -7.76 5.24 -7.95
CA ASN A 29 -8.78 4.56 -8.75
C ASN A 29 -8.45 3.08 -8.97
N HIS A 30 -7.19 2.77 -9.29
CA HIS A 30 -6.76 1.38 -9.45
C HIS A 30 -6.86 0.60 -8.14
N LEU A 31 -6.40 1.16 -7.01
CA LEU A 31 -6.54 0.52 -5.70
C LEU A 31 -8.00 0.20 -5.35
N ILE A 32 -8.94 1.09 -5.70
CA ILE A 32 -10.36 0.85 -5.47
C ILE A 32 -10.86 -0.29 -6.38
N ALA A 33 -10.54 -0.22 -7.67
CA ALA A 33 -10.97 -1.21 -8.67
C ALA A 33 -10.45 -2.62 -8.34
N THR A 34 -9.21 -2.72 -7.88
CA THR A 34 -8.56 -4.01 -7.62
C THR A 34 -8.74 -4.52 -6.20
N LEU A 35 -9.44 -3.81 -5.32
CA LEU A 35 -9.56 -4.19 -3.90
C LEU A 35 -10.18 -5.59 -3.72
N GLN A 36 -11.21 -5.93 -4.50
CA GLN A 36 -11.87 -7.23 -4.36
C GLN A 36 -10.95 -8.38 -4.77
N VAL A 37 -10.30 -8.25 -5.92
CA VAL A 37 -9.39 -9.28 -6.42
C VAL A 37 -8.05 -9.33 -5.68
N TYR A 38 -7.69 -8.26 -4.97
CA TYR A 38 -6.58 -8.29 -4.01
C TYR A 38 -6.83 -9.31 -2.89
N ARG A 39 -8.07 -9.45 -2.40
CA ARG A 39 -8.39 -10.53 -1.45
C ARG A 39 -8.18 -11.91 -2.06
N THR A 40 -8.62 -12.09 -3.31
CA THR A 40 -8.40 -13.33 -4.05
C THR A 40 -6.91 -13.64 -4.17
N PHE A 41 -6.09 -12.64 -4.50
CA PHE A 41 -4.63 -12.78 -4.54
C PHE A 41 -4.05 -13.17 -3.18
N VAL A 42 -4.43 -12.49 -2.10
CA VAL A 42 -3.95 -12.81 -0.74
C VAL A 42 -4.22 -14.28 -0.36
N ILE A 43 -5.36 -14.84 -0.75
CA ILE A 43 -5.74 -16.21 -0.41
C ILE A 43 -5.02 -17.25 -1.30
N SER A 44 -4.82 -16.93 -2.58
CA SER A 44 -4.35 -17.88 -3.59
C SER A 44 -2.86 -17.78 -3.92
N GLU A 45 -2.27 -16.61 -3.70
CA GLU A 45 -0.96 -16.18 -4.19
C GLU A 45 -0.78 -16.37 -5.72
N ASP A 46 -1.89 -16.40 -6.48
CA ASP A 46 -1.90 -16.66 -7.92
C ASP A 46 -2.31 -15.40 -8.70
N LEU A 47 -1.32 -14.75 -9.30
CA LEU A 47 -1.52 -13.51 -10.06
C LEU A 47 -2.19 -13.76 -11.42
N ASP A 48 -1.90 -14.89 -12.07
CA ASP A 48 -2.46 -15.23 -13.39
C ASP A 48 -3.95 -15.54 -13.29
N MET A 49 -4.36 -16.18 -12.19
CA MET A 49 -5.77 -16.39 -11.87
C MET A 49 -6.51 -15.06 -11.71
N VAL A 50 -5.93 -14.09 -10.99
CA VAL A 50 -6.54 -12.78 -10.78
C VAL A 50 -6.61 -11.96 -12.07
N VAL A 51 -5.57 -12.01 -12.93
CA VAL A 51 -5.60 -11.41 -14.27
C VAL A 51 -6.78 -11.98 -15.08
N SER A 52 -6.97 -13.30 -15.01
CA SER A 52 -8.08 -13.97 -15.72
C SER A 52 -9.45 -13.52 -15.20
N GLU A 53 -9.61 -13.42 -13.88
CA GLU A 53 -10.85 -12.93 -13.24
C GLU A 53 -11.19 -11.48 -13.64
N LEU A 54 -10.20 -10.60 -13.71
CA LEU A 54 -10.39 -9.22 -14.17
C LEU A 54 -10.77 -9.18 -15.66
N ALA A 55 -10.11 -9.99 -16.49
CA ALA A 55 -10.40 -10.06 -17.93
C ALA A 55 -11.83 -10.55 -18.20
N GLU A 56 -12.36 -11.48 -17.41
CA GLU A 56 -13.76 -11.94 -17.48
C GLU A 56 -14.76 -10.80 -17.17
N ASN A 57 -14.36 -9.84 -16.33
CA ASN A 57 -15.14 -8.64 -15.99
C ASN A 57 -14.90 -7.46 -16.94
N GLY A 58 -14.09 -7.63 -17.99
CA GLY A 58 -13.79 -6.62 -19.00
C GLY A 58 -12.69 -5.63 -18.60
N GLU A 59 -11.96 -5.90 -17.51
CA GLU A 59 -10.82 -5.12 -17.07
C GLU A 59 -9.52 -5.83 -17.47
N ASN A 60 -8.70 -5.19 -18.30
CA ASN A 60 -7.44 -5.76 -18.73
C ASN A 60 -6.29 -5.11 -17.96
N TYR A 61 -5.62 -5.90 -17.12
CA TYR A 61 -4.39 -5.52 -16.45
C TYR A 61 -3.28 -6.50 -16.84
N GLU A 62 -2.06 -5.97 -17.00
CA GLU A 62 -0.87 -6.82 -17.05
C GLU A 62 -0.52 -7.28 -15.63
N ALA A 63 0.04 -8.48 -15.52
CA ALA A 63 0.46 -9.06 -14.24
C ALA A 63 1.42 -8.12 -13.48
N THR A 64 2.35 -7.46 -14.18
CA THR A 64 3.28 -6.51 -13.57
C THR A 64 2.58 -5.30 -12.97
N ASP A 65 1.54 -4.79 -13.63
CA ASP A 65 0.79 -3.64 -13.12
C ASP A 65 -0.01 -4.01 -11.87
N LEU A 66 -0.61 -5.21 -11.85
CA LEU A 66 -1.29 -5.72 -10.66
C LEU A 66 -0.34 -5.96 -9.50
N ALA A 67 0.85 -6.50 -9.76
CA ALA A 67 1.87 -6.69 -8.73
C ALA A 67 2.24 -5.35 -8.08
N ASP A 68 2.44 -4.31 -8.88
CA ASP A 68 2.72 -2.96 -8.36
C ASP A 68 1.54 -2.40 -7.55
N ILE A 69 0.29 -2.60 -8.00
CA ILE A 69 -0.91 -2.18 -7.28
C ILE A 69 -1.07 -2.94 -5.95
N PHE A 70 -0.87 -4.26 -5.96
CA PHE A 70 -0.95 -5.09 -4.75
C PHE A 70 0.16 -4.77 -3.76
N SER A 71 1.35 -4.41 -4.22
CA SER A 71 2.42 -3.91 -3.34
C SER A 71 2.00 -2.67 -2.54
N ILE A 72 1.16 -1.80 -3.12
CA ILE A 72 0.61 -0.63 -2.41
C ILE A 72 -0.43 -1.09 -1.37
N HIS A 73 -1.28 -2.06 -1.72
CA HIS A 73 -2.24 -2.64 -0.77
C HIS A 73 -1.52 -3.28 0.43
N ASP A 74 -0.42 -4.00 0.20
CA ASP A 74 0.40 -4.60 1.26
C ASP A 74 0.97 -3.53 2.20
N VAL A 75 1.54 -2.46 1.62
CA VAL A 75 2.11 -1.35 2.38
C VAL A 75 1.03 -0.63 3.19
N LEU A 76 -0.17 -0.45 2.63
CA LEU A 76 -1.32 0.12 3.34
C LEU A 76 -1.80 -0.80 4.46
N ALA A 77 -1.95 -2.11 4.21
CA ALA A 77 -2.37 -3.07 5.22
C ALA A 77 -1.37 -3.13 6.38
N ASN A 78 -0.07 -3.07 6.09
CA ASN A 78 0.98 -2.98 7.10
C ASN A 78 0.87 -1.70 7.94
N PHE A 79 0.65 -0.57 7.28
CA PHE A 79 0.48 0.72 7.97
C PHE A 79 -0.79 0.76 8.84
N PHE A 80 -1.89 0.15 8.39
CA PHE A 80 -3.13 0.06 9.16
C PHE A 80 -3.12 -1.01 10.26
N GLY A 81 -2.10 -1.88 10.29
CA GLY A 81 -1.96 -2.93 11.30
C GLY A 81 -2.72 -4.23 10.99
N HIS A 82 -3.05 -4.46 9.71
CA HIS A 82 -3.78 -5.64 9.23
C HIS A 82 -2.87 -6.66 8.51
N TYR A 83 -1.55 -6.45 8.51
CA TYR A 83 -0.62 -7.27 7.75
C TYR A 83 -0.41 -8.66 8.36
N GLY A 84 -0.40 -9.69 7.51
CA GLY A 84 -0.08 -11.07 7.87
C GLY A 84 -1.28 -12.03 7.90
N ASP A 85 -2.50 -11.51 8.04
CA ASP A 85 -3.71 -12.32 8.24
C ASP A 85 -4.89 -11.82 7.37
N LEU A 86 -4.61 -11.22 6.20
CA LEU A 86 -5.64 -10.66 5.33
C LEU A 86 -6.56 -11.72 4.69
N ASP A 87 -6.22 -13.01 4.82
CA ASP A 87 -7.08 -14.15 4.50
C ASP A 87 -8.19 -14.37 5.55
N ILE A 88 -7.97 -13.93 6.80
CA ILE A 88 -8.96 -13.96 7.88
C ILE A 88 -10.03 -12.88 7.64
N GLU A 89 -11.30 -13.29 7.58
CA GLU A 89 -12.43 -12.42 7.27
C GLU A 89 -12.50 -11.16 8.15
N SER A 90 -12.31 -11.28 9.47
CA SER A 90 -12.36 -10.11 10.37
C SER A 90 -11.22 -9.11 10.14
N VAL A 91 -10.04 -9.59 9.72
CA VAL A 91 -8.88 -8.74 9.41
C VAL A 91 -9.08 -8.08 8.06
N TRP A 92 -9.58 -8.83 7.07
CA TRP A 92 -10.00 -8.29 5.78
C TRP A 92 -11.04 -7.18 5.94
N ASP A 93 -12.09 -7.40 6.74
CA ASP A 93 -13.13 -6.40 6.98
C ASP A 93 -12.57 -5.14 7.66
N GLY A 94 -11.63 -5.32 8.60
CA GLY A 94 -10.88 -4.23 9.21
C GLY A 94 -10.09 -3.43 8.16
N TYR A 95 -9.36 -4.12 7.28
CA TYR A 95 -8.62 -3.51 6.19
C TYR A 95 -9.52 -2.75 5.22
N VAL A 96 -10.63 -3.36 4.77
CA VAL A 96 -11.60 -2.71 3.88
C VAL A 96 -12.19 -1.46 4.53
N ASN A 97 -12.51 -1.51 5.82
CA ASN A 97 -13.02 -0.35 6.54
C ASN A 97 -11.99 0.80 6.61
N ASP A 98 -10.74 0.50 6.98
CA ASP A 98 -9.68 1.51 7.01
C ASP A 98 -9.35 2.05 5.61
N PHE A 99 -9.27 1.18 4.61
CA PHE A 99 -9.06 1.57 3.21
C PHE A 99 -10.20 2.47 2.71
N THR A 100 -11.45 2.09 2.98
CA THR A 100 -12.61 2.86 2.53
C THR A 100 -12.61 4.26 3.15
N THR A 101 -12.39 4.34 4.46
CA THR A 101 -12.46 5.61 5.20
C THR A 101 -11.26 6.53 4.94
N LYS A 102 -10.05 5.98 4.76
CA LYS A 102 -8.81 6.75 4.66
C LYS A 102 -8.29 6.94 3.24
N ILE A 103 -8.74 6.12 2.29
CA ILE A 103 -8.34 6.18 0.88
C ILE A 103 -9.54 6.45 -0.01
N ALA A 104 -10.53 5.54 -0.06
CA ALA A 104 -11.58 5.60 -1.08
C ALA A 104 -12.54 6.79 -0.93
N GLN A 105 -12.87 7.16 0.30
CA GLN A 105 -13.76 8.29 0.61
C GLN A 105 -13.01 9.57 0.99
N ALA A 106 -11.68 9.50 1.11
CA ALA A 106 -10.86 10.64 1.44
C ALA A 106 -10.68 11.57 0.23
N GLY A 107 -10.44 12.86 0.48
CA GLY A 107 -10.00 13.75 -0.59
C GLY A 107 -8.66 13.27 -1.17
N ILE A 108 -8.43 13.47 -2.48
CA ILE A 108 -7.20 13.01 -3.17
C ILE A 108 -5.92 13.43 -2.43
N LYS A 109 -5.88 14.64 -1.87
CA LYS A 109 -4.73 15.11 -1.09
C LYS A 109 -4.50 14.27 0.17
N ASP A 110 -5.57 13.94 0.89
CA ASP A 110 -5.49 13.17 2.14
C ASP A 110 -5.15 11.70 1.84
N ALA A 111 -5.77 11.10 0.82
CA ALA A 111 -5.42 9.76 0.36
C ALA A 111 -3.93 9.69 -0.05
N GLY A 112 -3.45 10.67 -0.80
CA GLY A 112 -2.03 10.77 -1.19
C GLY A 112 -1.10 10.86 0.01
N MET A 113 -1.48 11.62 1.05
CA MET A 113 -0.72 11.71 2.29
C MET A 113 -0.70 10.37 3.05
N VAL A 114 -1.81 9.64 3.09
CA VAL A 114 -1.86 8.32 3.74
C VAL A 114 -0.96 7.32 3.00
N ILE A 115 -1.01 7.28 1.67
CA ILE A 115 -0.13 6.44 0.86
C ILE A 115 1.34 6.82 1.06
N PHE A 116 1.66 8.11 1.08
CA PHE A 116 3.03 8.56 1.35
C PHE A 116 3.53 8.09 2.73
N LYS A 117 2.70 8.24 3.77
CA LYS A 117 3.03 7.82 5.14
C LYS A 117 3.23 6.31 5.24
N SER A 118 2.40 5.51 4.55
CA SER A 118 2.53 4.06 4.58
C SER A 118 3.85 3.61 3.94
N TYR A 119 4.28 4.23 2.84
CA TYR A 119 5.61 3.97 2.26
C TYR A 119 6.76 4.36 3.19
N CYS A 120 6.66 5.52 3.85
CA CYS A 120 7.67 5.94 4.83
C CYS A 120 7.74 4.95 6.01
N PHE A 121 6.60 4.46 6.48
CA PHE A 121 6.50 3.48 7.55
C PHE A 121 7.13 2.15 7.16
N HIS A 122 6.83 1.65 5.96
CA HIS A 122 7.41 0.43 5.44
C HIS A 122 8.94 0.52 5.36
N ALA A 123 9.47 1.62 4.79
CA ALA A 123 10.91 1.86 4.72
C ALA A 123 11.57 1.98 6.11
N PHE A 124 10.90 2.62 7.06
CA PHE A 124 11.35 2.71 8.45
C PHE A 124 11.43 1.32 9.10
N LYS A 125 10.36 0.52 9.02
CA LYS A 125 10.35 -0.85 9.55
C LYS A 125 11.43 -1.74 8.93
N ALA A 126 11.63 -1.65 7.61
CA ALA A 126 12.67 -2.42 6.93
C ALA A 126 14.08 -2.08 7.46
N LYS A 127 14.37 -0.79 7.70
CA LYS A 127 15.63 -0.36 8.33
C LYS A 127 15.75 -0.85 9.77
N SER A 128 14.70 -0.72 10.59
CA SER A 128 14.75 -1.16 11.99
C SER A 128 15.00 -2.67 12.11
N ILE A 129 14.39 -3.49 11.25
CA ILE A 129 14.67 -4.94 11.22
C ILE A 129 16.13 -5.20 10.81
N GLN A 130 16.66 -4.48 9.82
CA GLN A 130 18.06 -4.60 9.42
C GLN A 130 19.03 -4.20 10.55
N GLU A 131 18.72 -3.18 11.33
CA GLU A 131 19.51 -2.76 12.50
C GLU A 131 19.44 -3.82 13.61
N GLU A 132 18.24 -4.28 13.97
CA GLU A 132 18.05 -5.33 14.98
C GLU A 132 18.76 -6.64 14.61
N TRP A 133 18.72 -7.04 13.34
CA TRP A 133 19.38 -8.26 12.88
C TRP A 133 20.87 -8.05 12.65
N GLY A 134 21.30 -6.87 12.20
CA GLY A 134 22.70 -6.50 12.05
C GLY A 134 23.44 -6.49 13.39
N ASP A 135 22.76 -6.08 14.46
CA ASP A 135 23.29 -6.14 15.83
C ASP A 135 23.25 -7.57 16.41
N ALA A 136 22.30 -8.40 15.99
CA ALA A 136 22.21 -9.80 16.43
C ALA A 136 23.33 -10.72 15.89
N VAL A 137 24.03 -10.33 14.81
CA VAL A 137 25.19 -11.10 14.27
C VAL A 137 26.53 -10.70 14.91
N ASN A 138 26.54 -9.72 15.83
CA ASN A 138 27.73 -9.25 16.53
C ASN A 138 27.91 -9.83 17.96
N ILE A 139 27.33 -11.00 18.26
CA ILE A 139 27.50 -11.72 19.54
C ILE A 139 28.16 -13.08 19.32
#